data_AF-A0A9D5T8J8-F1
#
_entry.id   AF-A0A9D5T8J8-F1
#
_cell.length_a   1.000
_cell.length_b   1.000
_cell.length_c   1.000
_cell.angle_alpha   90.00
_cell.angle_beta   90.00
_cell.angle_gamma   90.00
#
_symmetry.space_group_name_H-M   'P 1'
#
loop_
_entity.id
_entity.type
_entity.pdbx_description
1 polymer ?
#
loop_
_entity_poly.entity_id
_entity_poly.type
_entity_poly.pdbx_seq_one_letter_code
_entity_poly.pdbx_strand_id
1 'polypeptide(L)'
;MKICGICGFECEDEAVTCPTCGKNCDGSEPKKRESSSSLSDPFERYRKEIDNQIKEQEKRISDLQQQLNTENEEKQSKKRKKEFDEFDRTELFSEEDVKENRLFALLLYLTGIIGIIIALLKDKDSPYLNFHTNQVLKAVICETAVLILSGLLCFTFIVPVFGVLIIIALNIVKLISALWVLKGYSKEILILRSLRDLK
;
A
#
# COMPACT_ATOMS: atom_id res chain seq x y z
N MET A 1 55.88 36.09 43.09
CA MET A 1 55.15 35.75 41.86
C MET A 1 54.40 34.43 42.06
N LYS A 2 53.07 34.45 41.95
CA LYS A 2 52.21 33.26 42.06
C LYS A 2 51.74 32.85 40.66
N ILE A 3 51.71 31.56 40.35
CA ILE A 3 51.18 31.05 39.08
C ILE A 3 49.78 30.50 39.31
N CYS A 4 48.81 30.91 38.49
CA CYS A 4 47.45 30.39 38.55
C CYS A 4 47.45 28.89 38.22
N GLY A 5 47.03 28.04 39.17
CA GLY A 5 47.01 26.58 39.02
C GLY A 5 46.01 26.02 37.98
N ILE A 6 45.30 26.88 37.25
CA ILE A 6 44.28 26.47 36.27
C ILE A 6 44.67 26.88 34.85
N CYS A 7 45.12 28.12 34.63
CA CYS A 7 45.51 28.60 33.31
C CYS A 7 47.01 28.82 33.12
N GLY A 8 47.81 28.69 34.17
CA GLY A 8 49.27 28.84 34.12
C GLY A 8 49.76 30.28 33.98
N PHE A 9 48.89 31.28 34.14
CA PHE A 9 49.26 32.70 34.07
C PHE A 9 49.98 33.16 35.35
N GLU A 10 51.01 33.99 35.23
CA GLU A 10 51.70 34.61 36.37
C GLU A 10 50.86 35.77 36.93
N CYS A 11 50.33 35.59 38.15
CA CYS A 11 49.63 36.63 38.89
C CYS A 11 50.64 37.48 39.69
N GLU A 12 50.43 38.79 39.67
CA GLU A 12 51.12 39.75 40.56
C GLU A 12 50.79 39.47 42.03
N ASP A 13 51.72 39.78 42.94
CA ASP A 13 51.70 39.26 44.33
C ASP A 13 50.51 39.74 45.18
N GLU A 14 49.78 40.77 44.73
CA GLU A 14 48.58 41.34 45.40
C GLU A 14 47.25 41.01 44.68
N ALA A 15 47.29 40.32 43.53
CA ALA A 15 46.09 40.02 42.76
C ALA A 15 45.33 38.80 43.32
N VAL A 16 44.16 39.04 43.92
CA VAL A 16 43.28 37.98 44.46
C VAL A 16 42.53 37.23 43.36
N THR A 17 42.38 37.80 42.16
CA THR A 17 41.68 37.15 41.03
C THR A 17 42.47 37.25 39.74
N CYS A 18 42.57 36.13 39.02
CA CYS A 18 43.28 36.02 37.76
C CYS A 18 42.52 36.77 36.65
N PRO A 19 43.16 37.74 35.96
CA PRO A 19 42.51 38.53 34.92
C PRO A 19 42.18 37.71 33.66
N THR A 20 42.86 36.58 33.45
CA THR A 20 42.67 35.73 32.25
C THR A 20 41.56 34.70 32.42
N CYS A 21 41.40 34.08 33.61
CA CYS A 21 40.42 33.01 33.83
C CYS A 21 39.35 33.34 34.89
N GLY A 22 39.45 34.48 35.56
CA GLY A 22 38.47 34.97 36.53
C GLY A 22 38.44 34.22 37.88
N LYS A 23 39.38 33.30 38.14
CA LYS A 23 39.45 32.54 39.40
C LYS A 23 40.56 33.05 40.34
N ASN A 24 40.49 32.65 41.61
CA ASN A 24 41.41 33.13 42.64
C ASN A 24 42.86 32.64 42.40
N CYS A 25 43.84 33.55 42.49
CA CYS A 25 45.27 33.23 42.30
C CYS A 25 45.91 32.54 43.52
N ASP A 26 45.24 32.46 44.68
CA ASP A 26 45.78 31.88 45.92
C ASP A 26 45.61 30.36 46.06
N GLY A 27 45.18 29.65 45.00
CA GLY A 27 45.18 28.18 44.99
C GLY A 27 44.29 27.50 46.04
N SER A 28 43.42 28.23 46.74
CA SER A 28 42.37 27.63 47.55
C SER A 28 41.34 27.00 46.63
N GLU A 29 41.14 25.68 46.78
CA GLU A 29 40.14 24.92 46.04
C GLU A 29 38.78 25.64 46.07
N PRO A 30 38.01 25.60 44.97
CA PRO A 30 36.64 26.06 45.04
C PRO A 30 35.91 25.13 46.00
N LYS A 31 35.60 25.58 47.22
CA LYS A 31 34.56 24.95 48.02
C LYS A 31 33.36 24.80 47.09
N LYS A 32 32.97 23.55 46.81
CA LYS A 32 31.70 23.24 46.18
C LYS A 32 30.66 24.11 46.89
N ARG A 33 30.08 25.06 46.16
CA ARG A 33 28.80 25.62 46.56
C ARG A 33 27.81 24.47 46.40
N GLU A 34 27.72 23.64 47.43
CA GLU A 34 26.48 22.97 47.72
C GLU A 34 25.46 24.09 47.92
N SER A 35 24.64 24.32 46.89
CA SER A 35 23.41 25.08 47.07
C SER A 35 22.46 24.19 47.85
N SER A 36 22.73 23.99 49.14
CA SER A 36 21.71 23.69 50.12
C SER A 36 20.94 24.98 50.36
N SER A 37 20.07 25.35 49.42
CA SER A 37 18.97 26.27 49.70
C SER A 37 17.76 25.41 50.05
N SER A 38 17.57 25.22 51.35
CA SER A 38 16.28 24.89 51.95
C SER A 38 15.28 26.02 51.63
N LEU A 39 14.67 25.93 50.45
CA LEU A 39 13.46 26.62 50.03
C LEU A 39 12.65 25.64 49.15
N SER A 40 12.53 24.41 49.65
CA SER A 40 11.77 23.31 49.05
C SER A 40 10.33 23.37 49.56
N ASP A 41 9.38 23.72 48.68
CA ASP A 41 8.12 22.96 48.54
C ASP A 41 7.20 23.48 47.41
N PRO A 42 7.06 24.80 47.14
CA PRO A 42 6.09 25.24 46.12
C PRO A 42 6.61 25.20 44.68
N PHE A 43 7.86 25.62 44.45
CA PHE A 43 8.38 25.85 43.10
C PHE A 43 8.72 24.55 42.35
N GLU A 44 9.22 23.53 43.07
CA GLU A 44 9.53 22.23 42.49
C GLU A 44 8.26 21.40 42.22
N ARG A 45 7.23 21.57 43.06
CA ARG A 45 5.88 21.04 42.81
C ARG A 45 5.26 21.69 41.57
N TYR A 46 5.39 23.01 41.42
CA TYR A 46 4.93 23.72 40.23
C TYR A 46 5.65 23.27 38.95
N ARG A 47 6.97 23.02 39.02
CA ARG A 47 7.74 22.49 37.88
C ARG A 47 7.30 21.07 37.48
N LYS A 48 7.12 20.17 38.45
CA LYS A 48 6.61 18.81 38.19
C LYS A 48 5.18 18.80 37.61
N GLU A 49 4.33 19.72 38.06
CA GLU A 49 2.97 19.89 37.52
C GLU A 49 3.02 20.29 36.04
N ILE A 50 3.89 21.25 35.69
CA ILE A 50 4.11 21.67 34.30
C ILE A 50 4.66 20.51 33.45
N ASP A 51 5.67 19.79 33.95
CA ASP A 51 6.26 18.66 33.22
C ASP A 51 5.25 17.53 32.98
N ASN A 52 4.36 17.26 33.95
CA ASN A 52 3.28 16.29 33.78
C ASN A 52 2.23 16.77 32.75
N GLN A 53 1.86 18.05 32.77
CA GLN A 53 0.95 18.61 31.78
C GLN A 53 1.53 18.59 30.35
N ILE A 54 2.83 18.88 30.21
CA ILE A 54 3.53 18.80 28.92
C ILE A 54 3.53 17.36 28.40
N LYS A 55 3.92 16.38 29.24
CA LYS A 55 3.91 14.96 28.85
C LYS A 55 2.53 14.47 28.43
N GLU A 56 1.49 14.93 29.11
CA GLU A 56 0.13 14.54 28.76
C GLU A 56 -0.33 15.19 27.44
N GLN A 57 0.05 16.44 27.19
CA GLN A 57 -0.18 17.07 25.89
C GLN A 57 0.58 16.38 24.75
N GLU A 58 1.85 16.05 24.96
CA GLU A 58 2.68 15.33 23.97
C GLU A 58 2.05 13.98 23.59
N LYS A 59 1.56 13.24 24.59
CA LYS A 59 0.87 11.97 24.36
C LYS A 59 -0.39 12.15 23.52
N ARG A 60 -1.25 13.13 23.86
CA ARG A 60 -2.46 13.42 23.09
C ARG A 60 -2.16 13.84 21.65
N ILE A 61 -1.13 14.66 21.43
CA ILE A 61 -0.71 15.09 20.10
C ILE A 61 -0.21 13.89 19.28
N SER A 62 0.56 13.00 19.89
CA SER A 62 1.02 11.75 19.26
C SER A 62 -0.15 10.84 18.86
N ASP A 63 -1.13 10.65 19.75
CA ASP A 63 -2.31 9.82 19.48
C ASP A 63 -3.16 10.42 18.33
N LEU A 64 -3.36 11.74 18.31
CA LEU A 64 -4.05 12.42 17.21
C LEU A 64 -3.28 12.31 15.88
N GLN A 65 -1.94 12.45 15.90
CA GLN A 65 -1.13 12.27 14.70
C GLN A 65 -1.22 10.84 14.16
N GLN A 66 -1.23 9.84 15.04
CA GLN A 66 -1.38 8.44 14.62
C GLN A 66 -2.76 8.17 14.01
N GLN A 67 -3.84 8.71 14.58
CA GLN A 67 -5.17 8.61 14.01
C GLN A 67 -5.27 9.27 12.63
N LEU A 68 -4.74 10.49 12.48
CA LEU A 68 -4.69 11.19 11.19
C LEU A 68 -3.89 10.45 10.12
N ASN A 69 -2.74 9.86 10.49
CA ASN A 69 -1.94 9.06 9.57
C ASN A 69 -2.70 7.81 9.11
N THR A 70 -3.39 7.13 10.03
CA THR A 70 -4.17 5.92 9.72
C THR A 70 -5.33 6.24 8.79
N GLU A 71 -6.09 7.32 9.06
CA GLU A 71 -7.17 7.76 8.17
C GLU A 71 -6.66 8.18 6.77
N ASN A 72 -5.50 8.82 6.71
CA ASN A 72 -4.89 9.23 5.43
C ASN A 72 -4.37 8.03 4.64
N GLU A 73 -3.80 7.03 5.30
CA GLU A 73 -3.38 5.76 4.68
C GLU A 73 -4.58 4.97 4.14
N GLU A 74 -5.69 4.91 4.88
CA GLU A 74 -6.93 4.28 4.41
C GLU A 74 -7.54 5.02 3.23
N LYS A 75 -7.59 6.36 3.27
CA LYS A 75 -8.08 7.18 2.16
C LYS A 75 -7.18 7.06 0.93
N GLN A 76 -5.86 7.05 1.10
CA GLN A 76 -4.92 6.82 -0.01
C GLN A 76 -5.02 5.40 -0.56
N SER A 77 -5.17 4.38 0.27
CA SER A 77 -5.31 2.99 -0.20
C SER A 77 -6.62 2.80 -0.98
N LYS A 78 -7.74 3.36 -0.50
CA LYS A 78 -9.03 3.35 -1.22
C LYS A 78 -8.98 4.15 -2.51
N LYS A 79 -8.30 5.31 -2.52
CA LYS A 79 -8.11 6.12 -3.73
C LYS A 79 -7.22 5.40 -4.75
N ARG A 80 -6.08 4.83 -4.32
CA ARG A 80 -5.23 3.99 -5.17
C ARG A 80 -5.99 2.79 -5.72
N LYS A 81 -6.81 2.11 -4.91
CA LYS A 81 -7.61 0.95 -5.36
C LYS A 81 -8.72 1.33 -6.35
N LYS A 82 -9.40 2.47 -6.13
CA LYS A 82 -10.36 3.05 -7.09
C LYS A 82 -9.71 3.52 -8.40
N GLU A 83 -8.45 3.94 -8.34
CA GLU A 83 -7.66 4.32 -9.51
C GLU A 83 -7.05 3.09 -10.21
N PHE A 84 -6.99 1.92 -9.54
CA PHE A 84 -6.27 0.75 -10.06
C PHE A 84 -7.06 -0.19 -10.97
N ASP A 85 -8.39 -0.16 -11.04
CA ASP A 85 -9.12 -0.86 -12.11
C ASP A 85 -10.62 -0.53 -12.08
N GLU A 86 -11.10 0.34 -12.97
CA GLU A 86 -12.53 0.58 -13.19
C GLU A 86 -13.30 -0.69 -13.63
N PHE A 87 -12.56 -1.71 -14.08
CA PHE A 87 -13.07 -2.96 -14.64
C PHE A 87 -12.90 -4.16 -13.70
N ASP A 88 -12.48 -3.95 -12.45
CA ASP A 88 -12.43 -4.98 -11.43
C ASP A 88 -13.77 -5.07 -10.70
N ARG A 89 -14.47 -6.19 -10.89
CA ARG A 89 -15.76 -6.49 -10.27
C ARG A 89 -15.61 -7.44 -9.08
N THR A 90 -14.40 -7.68 -8.58
CA THR A 90 -14.14 -8.64 -7.48
C THR A 90 -14.99 -8.32 -6.24
N GLU A 91 -15.23 -7.05 -5.95
CA GLU A 91 -16.06 -6.61 -4.82
C GLU A 91 -17.55 -6.95 -4.94
N LEU A 92 -18.04 -7.33 -6.13
CA LEU A 92 -19.44 -7.72 -6.35
C LEU A 92 -19.73 -9.18 -5.96
N PHE A 93 -18.69 -9.98 -5.69
CA PHE A 93 -18.84 -11.41 -5.43
C PHE A 93 -18.53 -11.71 -3.96
N SER A 94 -19.36 -12.54 -3.32
CA SER A 94 -19.09 -12.98 -1.96
C SER A 94 -17.86 -13.89 -1.94
N GLU A 95 -17.05 -13.80 -0.88
CA GLU A 95 -15.86 -14.64 -0.76
C GLU A 95 -16.19 -16.14 -0.75
N GLU A 96 -17.38 -16.49 -0.27
CA GLU A 96 -17.91 -17.86 -0.22
C GLU A 96 -18.16 -18.40 -1.65
N ASP A 97 -18.86 -17.64 -2.48
CA ASP A 97 -19.16 -18.00 -3.88
C ASP A 97 -17.86 -18.11 -4.71
N VAL A 98 -16.92 -17.18 -4.50
CA VAL A 98 -15.61 -17.24 -5.16
C VAL A 98 -14.85 -18.51 -4.77
N LYS A 99 -14.79 -18.86 -3.48
CA LYS A 99 -14.03 -20.04 -3.02
C LYS A 99 -14.63 -21.34 -3.54
N GLU A 100 -15.95 -21.48 -3.57
CA GLU A 100 -16.61 -22.69 -4.04
C GLU A 100 -16.49 -22.86 -5.57
N ASN A 101 -16.66 -21.78 -6.31
CA ASN A 101 -16.83 -21.83 -7.76
C ASN A 101 -15.57 -21.45 -8.56
N ARG A 102 -14.46 -21.07 -7.91
CA ARG A 102 -13.20 -20.68 -8.57
C ARG A 102 -12.61 -21.76 -9.47
N LEU A 103 -12.67 -23.03 -9.07
CA LEU A 103 -12.16 -24.12 -9.92
C LEU A 103 -13.00 -24.26 -11.20
N PHE A 104 -14.32 -24.13 -11.09
CA PHE A 104 -15.22 -24.18 -12.23
C PHE A 104 -15.05 -22.97 -13.14
N ALA A 105 -14.87 -21.78 -12.58
CA ALA A 105 -14.53 -20.58 -13.34
C ALA A 105 -13.18 -20.74 -14.06
N LEU A 106 -12.18 -21.38 -13.46
CA LEU A 106 -10.92 -21.68 -14.13
C LEU A 106 -11.09 -22.64 -15.31
N LEU A 107 -11.79 -23.76 -15.08
CA LEU A 107 -12.05 -24.77 -16.11
C LEU A 107 -12.82 -24.19 -17.29
N LEU A 108 -13.73 -23.25 -17.03
CA LEU A 108 -14.49 -22.50 -18.03
C LEU A 108 -13.55 -21.77 -19.01
N TYR A 109 -12.49 -21.10 -18.55
CA TYR A 109 -11.52 -20.45 -19.43
C TYR A 109 -10.65 -21.43 -20.23
N LEU A 110 -10.32 -22.60 -19.66
CA LEU A 110 -9.45 -23.58 -20.30
C LEU A 110 -10.15 -24.40 -21.38
N THR A 111 -11.44 -24.70 -21.19
CA THR A 111 -12.17 -25.65 -22.02
C THR A 111 -13.21 -25.01 -22.94
N GLY A 112 -13.46 -23.69 -22.81
CA GLY A 112 -14.36 -22.95 -23.69
C GLY A 112 -15.81 -23.42 -23.56
N ILE A 113 -16.41 -23.89 -24.66
CA ILE A 113 -17.82 -24.34 -24.71
C ILE A 113 -18.09 -25.46 -23.71
N ILE A 114 -17.18 -26.44 -23.60
CA ILE A 114 -17.35 -27.56 -22.65
C ILE A 114 -17.41 -27.02 -21.23
N GLY A 115 -16.55 -26.07 -20.90
CA GLY A 115 -16.50 -25.41 -19.60
C GLY A 115 -17.75 -24.60 -19.31
N ILE A 116 -18.31 -23.92 -20.32
CA ILE A 116 -19.61 -23.22 -20.21
C ILE A 116 -20.71 -24.20 -19.79
N ILE A 117 -20.78 -25.38 -20.42
CA ILE A 117 -21.78 -26.39 -20.06
C ILE A 117 -21.58 -26.88 -18.62
N ILE A 118 -20.33 -27.19 -18.22
CA ILE A 118 -20.01 -27.63 -16.85
C ILE A 118 -20.38 -26.55 -15.82
N ALA A 119 -20.09 -25.29 -16.10
CA ALA A 119 -20.40 -24.17 -15.23
C ALA A 119 -21.91 -24.01 -15.04
N LEU A 120 -22.68 -24.05 -16.12
CA LEU A 120 -24.15 -23.98 -16.08
C LEU A 120 -24.79 -25.16 -15.33
N LEU A 121 -24.14 -26.33 -15.34
CA LEU A 121 -24.59 -27.51 -14.60
C LEU A 121 -24.24 -27.46 -13.11
N LYS A 122 -23.10 -26.85 -12.74
CA LYS A 122 -22.64 -26.76 -11.35
C LYS A 122 -23.55 -25.83 -10.54
N ASP A 123 -23.68 -24.59 -10.99
CA ASP A 123 -24.50 -23.58 -10.31
C ASP A 123 -24.82 -22.43 -11.27
N LYS A 124 -26.02 -22.50 -11.86
CA LYS A 124 -26.54 -21.45 -12.76
C LYS A 124 -26.94 -20.17 -12.03
N ASP A 125 -27.10 -20.21 -10.71
CA ASP A 125 -27.60 -19.09 -9.91
C ASP A 125 -26.44 -18.30 -9.27
N SER A 126 -25.21 -18.84 -9.28
CA SER A 126 -23.98 -18.16 -8.85
C SER A 126 -23.70 -16.89 -9.67
N PRO A 127 -23.70 -15.70 -9.05
CA PRO A 127 -23.32 -14.45 -9.71
C PRO A 127 -21.88 -14.49 -10.27
N TYR A 128 -20.95 -15.11 -9.54
CA TYR A 128 -19.55 -15.23 -9.94
C TYR A 128 -19.39 -16.07 -11.20
N LEU A 129 -20.03 -17.24 -11.24
CA LEU A 129 -19.92 -18.16 -12.36
C LEU A 129 -20.62 -17.60 -13.61
N ASN A 130 -21.76 -16.92 -13.44
CA ASN A 130 -22.45 -16.23 -14.52
C ASN A 130 -21.61 -15.09 -15.15
N PHE A 131 -20.90 -14.32 -14.32
CA PHE A 131 -20.00 -13.28 -14.81
C PHE A 131 -18.91 -13.86 -15.72
N HIS A 132 -18.18 -14.88 -15.25
CA HIS A 132 -17.12 -15.50 -16.05
C HIS A 132 -17.68 -16.26 -17.26
N THR A 133 -18.83 -16.91 -17.14
CA THR A 133 -19.52 -17.59 -18.26
C THR A 133 -19.84 -16.61 -19.38
N ASN A 134 -20.41 -15.45 -19.06
CA ASN A 134 -20.70 -14.42 -20.05
C ASN A 134 -19.43 -13.87 -20.71
N GLN A 135 -18.32 -13.78 -19.98
CA GLN A 135 -17.04 -13.37 -20.54
C GLN A 135 -16.49 -14.39 -21.55
N VAL A 136 -16.43 -15.67 -21.15
CA VAL A 136 -15.94 -16.74 -22.02
C VAL A 136 -16.86 -16.95 -23.22
N LEU A 137 -18.17 -16.86 -23.05
CA LEU A 137 -19.12 -16.98 -24.15
C LEU A 137 -18.87 -15.95 -25.24
N LYS A 138 -18.65 -14.68 -24.87
CA LYS A 138 -18.31 -13.64 -25.85
C LYS A 138 -16.97 -13.91 -26.53
N ALA A 139 -15.97 -14.38 -25.79
CA ALA A 139 -14.68 -14.75 -26.36
C ALA A 139 -14.79 -15.90 -27.37
N VAL A 140 -15.59 -16.93 -27.06
CA VAL A 140 -15.90 -18.05 -27.96
C VAL A 140 -16.62 -17.57 -29.23
N ILE A 141 -17.56 -16.62 -29.10
CA ILE A 141 -18.25 -16.03 -30.25
C ILE A 141 -17.27 -15.30 -31.15
N CYS A 142 -16.35 -14.49 -30.60
CA CYS A 142 -15.31 -13.81 -31.36
C CYS A 142 -14.38 -14.81 -32.07
N GLU A 143 -13.92 -15.84 -31.36
CA GLU A 143 -13.06 -16.89 -31.91
C GLU A 143 -13.75 -17.63 -33.06
N THR A 144 -15.01 -18.00 -32.89
CA THR A 144 -15.82 -18.65 -33.92
C THR A 144 -16.04 -17.75 -35.13
N ALA A 145 -16.28 -16.44 -34.93
CA ALA A 145 -16.43 -15.48 -36.02
C ALA A 145 -15.14 -15.36 -36.85
N VAL A 146 -13.97 -15.30 -36.20
CA VAL A 146 -12.68 -15.27 -36.88
C VAL A 146 -12.44 -16.56 -37.67
N LEU A 147 -12.77 -17.72 -37.09
CA LEU A 147 -12.67 -19.02 -37.78
C LEU A 147 -13.56 -19.07 -39.02
N ILE A 148 -14.82 -18.61 -38.93
CA ILE A 148 -15.75 -18.59 -40.07
C ILE A 148 -15.22 -17.66 -41.16
N LEU A 149 -14.84 -16.43 -40.83
CA LEU A 149 -14.29 -15.47 -41.80
C LEU A 149 -13.01 -16.00 -42.46
N SER A 150 -12.12 -16.61 -41.67
CA SER A 150 -10.88 -17.21 -42.16
C SER A 150 -11.13 -18.42 -43.06
N GLY A 151 -12.13 -19.24 -42.74
CA GLY A 151 -12.54 -20.40 -43.53
C GLY A 151 -13.19 -20.00 -44.86
N LEU A 152 -14.04 -18.97 -44.85
CA LEU A 152 -14.68 -18.45 -46.08
C LEU A 152 -13.66 -17.86 -47.05
N LEU A 153 -12.64 -17.17 -46.53
CA LEU A 153 -11.57 -16.57 -47.32
C LEU A 153 -10.34 -17.48 -47.46
N CYS A 154 -10.46 -18.79 -47.21
CA CYS A 154 -9.32 -19.71 -47.19
C CYS A 154 -8.58 -19.76 -48.54
N PHE A 155 -9.29 -19.54 -49.65
CA PHE A 155 -8.72 -19.50 -51.00
C PHE A 155 -7.68 -18.39 -51.20
N THR A 156 -7.67 -17.36 -50.34
CA THR A 156 -6.70 -16.26 -50.40
C THR A 156 -5.35 -16.61 -49.76
N PHE A 157 -5.24 -17.75 -49.04
CA PHE A 157 -4.09 -18.24 -48.25
C PHE A 157 -3.53 -17.30 -47.17
N ILE A 158 -3.55 -15.99 -47.39
CA ILE A 158 -3.05 -14.94 -46.50
C ILE A 158 -4.03 -14.71 -45.34
N VAL A 159 -5.33 -14.61 -45.63
CA VAL A 159 -6.37 -14.39 -44.60
C VAL A 159 -6.39 -15.48 -43.54
N PRO A 160 -6.34 -16.79 -43.84
CA PRO A 160 -6.31 -17.81 -42.80
C PRO A 160 -5.04 -17.75 -41.94
N VAL A 161 -3.89 -17.31 -42.47
CA VAL A 161 -2.66 -17.12 -41.68
C VAL A 161 -2.87 -16.01 -40.64
N PHE A 162 -3.42 -14.87 -41.03
CA PHE A 162 -3.76 -13.80 -40.09
C PHE A 162 -4.84 -14.23 -39.08
N GLY A 163 -5.84 -14.99 -39.53
CA GLY A 163 -6.88 -15.56 -38.67
C GLY A 163 -6.30 -16.40 -37.55
N VAL A 164 -5.34 -17.29 -37.86
CA VAL A 164 -4.65 -18.11 -36.86
C VAL A 164 -3.88 -17.25 -35.86
N LEU A 165 -3.17 -16.22 -36.31
CA LEU A 165 -2.45 -15.30 -35.42
C LEU A 165 -3.40 -14.58 -34.44
N ILE A 166 -4.56 -14.13 -34.92
CA ILE A 166 -5.59 -13.50 -34.09
C ILE A 166 -6.13 -14.51 -33.06
N ILE A 167 -6.44 -15.74 -33.48
CA ILE A 167 -6.93 -16.79 -32.57
C ILE A 167 -5.91 -17.11 -31.48
N ILE A 168 -4.62 -17.16 -31.80
CA ILE A 168 -3.56 -17.36 -30.80
C ILE A 168 -3.56 -16.21 -29.78
N ALA A 169 -3.65 -14.96 -30.24
CA ALA A 169 -3.71 -13.80 -29.36
C ALA A 169 -4.95 -13.84 -28.44
N LEU A 170 -6.13 -14.20 -28.97
CA LEU A 170 -7.36 -14.37 -28.18
C LEU A 170 -7.19 -15.43 -27.08
N ASN A 171 -6.52 -16.55 -27.38
CA ASN A 171 -6.28 -17.62 -26.41
C ASN A 171 -5.26 -17.23 -25.33
N ILE A 172 -4.26 -16.41 -25.65
CA ILE A 172 -3.34 -15.84 -24.65
C ILE A 172 -4.11 -14.93 -23.68
N VAL A 173 -4.99 -14.07 -24.18
CA VAL A 173 -5.80 -13.18 -23.32
C VAL A 173 -6.72 -14.00 -22.40
N LYS A 174 -7.37 -15.05 -22.92
CA LYS A 174 -8.16 -16.01 -22.11
C LYS A 174 -7.32 -16.67 -21.01
N LEU A 175 -6.08 -17.06 -21.32
CA LEU A 175 -5.16 -17.65 -20.35
C LEU A 175 -4.75 -16.64 -19.26
N ILE A 176 -4.49 -15.38 -19.60
CA ILE A 176 -4.21 -14.33 -18.62
C ILE A 176 -5.41 -14.13 -17.69
N SER A 177 -6.63 -14.08 -18.22
CA SER A 177 -7.86 -14.01 -17.42
C SER A 177 -8.01 -15.22 -16.49
N ALA A 178 -7.65 -16.42 -16.94
CA ALA A 178 -7.63 -17.63 -16.11
C ALA A 178 -6.64 -17.53 -14.93
N LEU A 179 -5.46 -16.96 -15.15
CA LEU A 179 -4.48 -16.69 -14.08
C LEU A 179 -4.98 -15.65 -13.08
N TRP A 180 -5.85 -14.73 -13.52
CA TRP A 180 -6.43 -13.71 -12.65
C TRP A 180 -7.54 -14.29 -11.77
N VAL A 181 -8.34 -15.22 -12.33
CA VAL A 181 -9.28 -16.06 -11.58
C VAL A 181 -8.56 -16.89 -10.51
N LEU A 182 -7.34 -17.40 -10.78
CA LEU A 182 -6.50 -18.05 -9.76
C LEU A 182 -6.06 -17.11 -8.64
N LYS A 183 -6.06 -15.81 -8.84
CA LYS A 183 -5.79 -14.85 -7.76
C LYS A 183 -7.06 -14.39 -7.06
N GLY A 184 -8.23 -14.90 -7.47
CA GLY A 184 -9.53 -14.47 -6.98
C GLY A 184 -9.99 -13.13 -7.57
N TYR A 185 -9.34 -12.63 -8.63
CA TYR A 185 -9.76 -11.39 -9.29
C TYR A 185 -10.82 -11.67 -10.35
N SER A 186 -11.85 -10.84 -10.36
CA SER A 186 -12.96 -10.85 -11.32
C SER A 186 -12.88 -9.64 -12.24
N LYS A 187 -11.86 -9.60 -13.09
CA LYS A 187 -11.64 -8.50 -14.02
C LYS A 187 -12.20 -8.84 -15.40
N GLU A 188 -12.67 -7.83 -16.10
CA GLU A 188 -13.22 -8.00 -17.45
C GLU A 188 -12.12 -8.31 -18.48
N ILE A 189 -12.39 -9.22 -19.42
CA ILE A 189 -11.45 -9.51 -20.52
C ILE A 189 -11.19 -8.23 -21.32
N LEU A 190 -9.91 -7.92 -21.58
CA LEU A 190 -9.48 -6.72 -22.31
C LEU A 190 -10.19 -6.50 -23.66
N ILE A 191 -10.57 -7.57 -24.35
CA ILE A 191 -11.26 -7.49 -25.67
C ILE A 191 -12.70 -6.99 -25.51
N LEU A 192 -13.35 -7.24 -24.36
CA LEU A 192 -14.71 -6.79 -24.07
C LEU A 192 -14.78 -5.31 -23.69
N ARG A 193 -13.66 -4.73 -23.23
CA ARG A 193 -13.52 -3.29 -22.97
C ARG A 193 -13.77 -2.50 -24.26
N SER A 194 -13.07 -2.87 -25.34
CA SER A 194 -13.21 -2.21 -26.64
C SER A 194 -14.61 -2.31 -27.24
N LEU A 195 -15.38 -3.36 -26.93
CA LEU A 195 -16.75 -3.53 -27.45
C LEU A 195 -17.82 -2.84 -26.60
N ARG A 196 -17.53 -2.51 -25.34
CA ARG A 196 -18.43 -1.75 -24.45
C ARG A 196 -18.52 -0.28 -24.87
N ASP A 197 -17.41 0.29 -25.33
CA ASP A 197 -17.32 1.69 -25.75
C ASP A 197 -18.00 1.98 -27.11
N LEU A 198 -18.49 0.94 -27.80
CA LEU A 198 -19.19 1.01 -29.09
C LEU A 198 -20.73 1.04 -28.95
N LYS A 199 -21.24 1.29 -27.74
CA LYS A 199 -22.67 1.38 -27.44
C LYS A 199 -23.07 2.81 -27.08
#